data_AF-A0A1V9FTR0-F1
#
_entry.id   AF-A0A1V9FTR0-F1
#
_cell.length_a   1.000
_cell.length_b   1.000
_cell.length_c   1.000
_cell.angle_alpha   90.00
_cell.angle_beta   90.00
_cell.angle_gamma   90.00
#
_symmetry.space_group_name_H-M   'P 1'
#
loop_
_entity.id
_entity.type
_entity.pdbx_description
1 polymer ?
#
loop_
_entity_poly.entity_id
_entity_poly.type
_entity_poly.pdbx_seq_one_letter_code
_entity_poly.pdbx_strand_id
1 'polypeptide(L)'
;MKLIALITLALLASNCFAQRYVIIDRKLKKPLRLADTITKAQMDKGFFAVEKQNTDTLIAKLELIRERLKQVAREKYDEVKWNVGSTLLTIRVVKWTYGDRLNVALSTDTGNGHDRAFYIVDSRYTNHDNAGYLKKLIAYIEKGKS
;
A
#
# COMPACT_ATOMS: atom_id res chain seq x y z
N MET A 1 48.79 15.22 1.55
CA MET A 1 48.26 13.85 1.33
C MET A 1 47.15 13.46 2.32
N LYS A 2 47.23 13.78 3.63
CA LYS A 2 46.17 13.46 4.60
C LYS A 2 44.81 14.14 4.33
N LEU A 3 44.82 15.38 3.81
CA LEU A 3 43.58 16.13 3.50
C LEU A 3 42.79 15.52 2.32
N ILE A 4 43.50 15.01 1.31
CA ILE A 4 42.87 14.42 0.11
C ILE A 4 42.16 13.11 0.48
N ALA A 5 42.79 12.28 1.32
CA ALA A 5 42.19 11.04 1.82
C ALA A 5 40.89 11.29 2.61
N LEU A 6 40.85 12.38 3.41
CA LEU A 6 39.66 12.76 4.19
C LEU A 6 38.50 13.22 3.29
N ILE A 7 38.79 13.96 2.22
CA ILE A 7 37.78 14.44 1.26
C ILE A 7 37.21 13.27 0.43
N THR A 8 38.05 12.33 0.00
CA THR A 8 37.57 11.11 -0.69
C THR A 8 36.74 10.20 0.21
N LEU A 9 37.05 10.12 1.51
CA LEU A 9 36.27 9.32 2.46
C LEU A 9 34.90 9.93 2.75
N ALA A 10 34.79 11.26 2.78
CA ALA A 10 33.53 11.98 2.93
C ALA A 10 32.61 11.85 1.71
N LEU A 11 33.17 11.79 0.50
CA LEU A 11 32.43 11.64 -0.76
C LEU A 11 31.92 10.21 -1.00
N LEU A 12 32.52 9.19 -0.38
CA LEU A 12 32.03 7.80 -0.48
C LEU A 12 30.87 7.52 0.49
N ALA A 13 30.73 8.30 1.57
CA ALA A 13 29.66 8.13 2.56
C ALA A 13 28.28 8.65 2.11
N SER A 14 28.20 9.42 1.01
CA SER A 14 26.97 10.05 0.54
C SER A 14 26.11 9.19 -0.39
N ASN A 15 26.60 8.02 -0.85
CA ASN A 15 25.81 7.09 -1.67
C ASN A 15 24.94 6.14 -0.83
N CYS A 16 24.41 6.61 0.29
CA CYS A 16 23.32 5.93 0.99
C CYS A 16 22.05 6.14 0.16
N PHE A 17 21.78 5.23 -0.77
CA PHE A 17 20.51 5.22 -1.49
C PHE A 17 19.37 5.09 -0.47
N ALA A 18 18.58 6.15 -0.35
CA ALA A 18 17.43 6.14 0.53
C ALA A 18 16.38 5.19 -0.06
N GLN A 19 16.08 4.13 0.69
CA GLN A 19 15.03 3.16 0.36
C GLN A 19 13.70 3.87 0.09
N ARG A 20 13.35 3.92 -1.19
CA ARG A 20 12.21 4.70 -1.69
C ARG A 20 10.88 3.98 -1.53
N TYR A 21 10.89 2.65 -1.58
CA TYR A 21 9.67 1.85 -1.61
C TYR A 21 9.64 0.76 -0.53
N VAL A 22 8.44 0.53 -0.01
CA VAL A 22 8.03 -0.62 0.79
C VAL A 22 7.33 -1.61 -0.14
N ILE A 23 7.82 -2.83 -0.18
CA ILE A 23 7.31 -3.92 -1.01
C ILE A 23 6.49 -4.88 -0.14
N ILE A 24 5.19 -4.87 -0.38
CA ILE A 24 4.13 -5.63 0.27
C ILE A 24 3.90 -6.94 -0.48
N ASP A 25 3.96 -8.09 0.20
CA ASP A 25 3.46 -9.35 -0.37
C ASP A 25 1.94 -9.35 -0.34
N ARG A 26 1.28 -9.43 -1.50
CA ARG A 26 -0.20 -9.43 -1.59
C ARG A 26 -0.83 -10.62 -0.85
N LYS A 27 -0.05 -11.69 -0.60
CA LYS A 27 -0.50 -12.87 0.18
C LYS A 27 -0.17 -12.76 1.67
N LEU A 28 0.54 -11.71 2.10
CA LEU A 28 0.97 -11.47 3.49
C LEU A 28 1.80 -12.63 4.09
N LYS A 29 2.48 -13.43 3.25
CA LYS A 29 3.25 -14.61 3.71
C LYS A 29 4.71 -14.28 3.93
N LYS A 30 5.27 -13.41 3.09
CA LYS A 30 6.67 -12.98 3.17
C LYS A 30 6.77 -11.68 3.96
N PRO A 31 7.87 -11.41 4.67
CA PRO A 31 8.06 -10.12 5.34
C PRO A 31 8.10 -8.98 4.32
N LEU A 32 7.78 -7.76 4.79
CA LEU A 32 7.98 -6.54 4.03
C LEU A 32 9.44 -6.41 3.62
N ARG A 33 9.67 -5.83 2.44
CA ARG A 33 11.02 -5.55 1.94
C ARG A 33 11.13 -4.08 1.59
N LEU A 34 12.30 -3.52 1.79
CA LEU A 34 12.61 -2.15 1.40
C LEU A 34 13.45 -2.21 0.12
N ALA A 35 13.12 -1.36 -0.84
CA ALA A 35 13.78 -1.32 -2.13
C ALA A 35 13.88 0.11 -2.67
N ASP A 36 14.98 0.40 -3.37
CA ASP A 36 15.18 1.69 -4.03
C ASP A 36 14.42 1.76 -5.35
N THR A 37 14.23 0.61 -6.01
CA THR A 37 13.56 0.47 -7.29
C THR A 37 12.60 -0.71 -7.29
N ILE A 38 11.61 -0.68 -8.18
CA ILE A 38 10.61 -1.73 -8.33
C ILE A 38 10.79 -2.36 -9.71
N THR A 39 11.01 -3.67 -9.74
CA THR A 39 11.11 -4.42 -10.99
C THR A 39 9.76 -5.01 -11.38
N LYS A 40 9.51 -5.12 -12.69
CA LYS A 40 8.33 -5.82 -13.24
C LYS A 40 8.20 -7.25 -12.67
N ALA A 41 9.32 -7.97 -12.58
CA ALA A 41 9.35 -9.32 -12.05
C ALA A 41 8.85 -9.42 -10.59
N GLN A 42 9.05 -8.39 -9.76
CA GLN A 42 8.49 -8.35 -8.40
C GLN A 42 6.97 -8.15 -8.45
N MET A 43 6.47 -7.22 -9.27
CA MET A 43 5.03 -7.00 -9.41
C MET A 43 4.31 -8.25 -9.94
N ASP A 44 4.93 -8.97 -10.88
CA ASP A 44 4.42 -10.22 -11.44
C ASP A 44 4.43 -11.38 -10.42
N LYS A 45 5.38 -11.38 -9.49
CA LYS A 45 5.49 -12.37 -8.39
C LYS A 45 4.50 -12.13 -7.25
N GLY A 46 3.56 -11.20 -7.42
CA GLY A 46 2.51 -10.93 -6.44
C GLY A 46 2.92 -9.94 -5.35
N PHE A 47 3.92 -9.10 -5.60
CA PHE A 47 4.24 -7.98 -4.72
C PHE A 47 3.49 -6.70 -5.12
N PHE A 48 3.36 -5.77 -4.19
CA PHE A 48 2.78 -4.46 -4.37
C PHE A 48 3.69 -3.44 -3.70
N ALA A 49 3.93 -2.30 -4.33
CA ALA A 49 4.89 -1.34 -3.84
C ALA A 49 4.19 -0.05 -3.41
N VAL A 50 4.69 0.55 -2.33
CA VAL A 50 4.20 1.82 -1.79
C VAL A 50 5.42 2.67 -1.46
N GLU A 51 5.36 3.98 -1.71
CA GLU A 51 6.44 4.87 -1.31
C GLU A 51 6.60 4.87 0.22
N LYS A 52 7.84 4.69 0.70
CA LYS A 52 8.15 4.53 2.12
C LYS A 52 7.58 5.68 2.95
N GLN A 53 7.78 6.92 2.50
CA GLN A 53 7.27 8.14 3.15
C GLN A 53 5.74 8.24 3.23
N ASN A 54 5.02 7.50 2.38
CA ASN A 54 3.56 7.53 2.30
C ASN A 54 2.91 6.32 2.98
N THR A 55 3.70 5.43 3.60
CA THR A 55 3.21 4.21 4.25
C THR A 55 2.26 4.52 5.40
N ASP A 56 2.55 5.52 6.22
CA ASP A 56 1.68 5.90 7.34
C ASP A 56 0.37 6.52 6.88
N THR A 57 0.41 7.33 5.82
CA THR A 57 -0.80 7.84 5.18
C THR A 57 -1.64 6.71 4.60
N LEU A 58 -1.01 5.71 3.98
CA LEU A 58 -1.72 4.53 3.49
C LEU A 58 -2.40 3.80 4.65
N ILE A 59 -1.69 3.50 5.74
CA ILE A 59 -2.26 2.85 6.93
C ILE A 59 -3.47 3.63 7.45
N ALA A 60 -3.37 4.96 7.57
CA ALA A 60 -4.49 5.79 8.01
C ALA A 60 -5.70 5.69 7.08
N LYS A 61 -5.51 5.66 5.75
CA LYS A 61 -6.60 5.46 4.79
C LYS A 61 -7.21 4.06 4.88
N LEU A 62 -6.39 3.03 5.10
CA LEU A 62 -6.87 1.66 5.31
C LEU A 62 -7.70 1.53 6.59
N GLU A 63 -7.29 2.20 7.67
CA GLU A 63 -8.06 2.26 8.91
C GLU A 63 -9.42 2.95 8.71
N LEU A 64 -9.46 4.08 7.99
CA LEU A 64 -10.74 4.74 7.66
C LEU A 64 -11.71 3.81 6.91
N ILE A 65 -11.20 3.03 5.93
CA ILE A 65 -12.00 2.04 5.21
C ILE A 65 -12.47 0.94 6.17
N ARG A 66 -11.58 0.46 7.03
CA ARG A 66 -11.91 -0.58 8.02
C ARG A 66 -13.01 -0.13 8.98
N GLU A 67 -12.93 1.09 9.49
CA GLU A 67 -13.99 1.66 10.33
C GLU A 67 -15.29 1.84 9.55
N ARG A 68 -15.21 2.23 8.27
CA ARG A 68 -16.39 2.35 7.42
C ARG A 68 -17.09 1.01 7.19
N LEU A 69 -16.34 -0.07 6.98
CA LEU A 69 -16.89 -1.42 6.81
C LEU A 69 -17.67 -1.90 8.04
N LYS A 70 -17.34 -1.41 9.25
CA LYS A 70 -18.09 -1.77 10.46
C LYS A 70 -19.46 -1.08 10.56
N GLN A 71 -19.69 -0.04 9.77
CA GLN A 71 -20.93 0.71 9.79
C GLN A 71 -21.92 0.09 8.80
N VAL A 72 -23.14 -0.22 9.27
CA VAL A 72 -24.25 -0.60 8.40
C VAL A 72 -24.89 0.69 7.88
N ALA A 73 -24.35 1.23 6.80
CA ALA A 73 -24.82 2.48 6.21
C ALA A 73 -24.94 2.36 4.68
N ARG A 74 -25.87 3.12 4.11
CA ARG A 74 -25.96 3.35 2.67
C ARG A 74 -24.98 4.44 2.30
N GLU A 75 -24.13 4.17 1.31
CA GLU A 75 -23.21 5.17 0.79
C GLU A 75 -23.96 6.13 -0.14
N LYS A 76 -23.60 7.41 -0.06
CA LYS A 76 -24.15 8.47 -0.92
C LYS A 76 -23.40 8.64 -2.24
N TYR A 77 -22.37 7.83 -2.47
CA TYR A 77 -21.52 7.85 -3.65
C TYR A 77 -21.43 6.43 -4.24
N ASP A 78 -21.07 6.35 -5.51
CA ASP A 78 -20.82 5.08 -6.20
C ASP A 78 -19.33 4.74 -6.26
N GLU A 79 -18.47 5.75 -6.43
CA GLU A 79 -17.02 5.60 -6.45
C GLU A 79 -16.33 6.81 -5.80
N VAL A 80 -15.27 6.54 -5.04
CA VAL A 80 -14.37 7.56 -4.48
C VAL A 80 -12.93 7.13 -4.76
N LYS A 81 -12.08 8.12 -5.09
CA LYS A 81 -10.65 7.93 -5.33
C LYS A 81 -9.82 8.75 -4.36
N TRP A 82 -8.82 8.14 -3.74
CA TRP A 82 -7.86 8.82 -2.88
C TRP A 82 -6.44 8.58 -3.37
N ASN A 83 -5.66 9.65 -3.47
CA ASN A 83 -4.23 9.55 -3.77
C ASN A 83 -3.43 9.54 -2.47
N VAL A 84 -2.44 8.65 -2.41
CA VAL A 84 -1.45 8.51 -1.34
C VAL A 84 -0.09 8.43 -2.02
N GLY A 85 0.52 9.61 -2.25
CA GLY A 85 1.66 9.74 -3.15
C GLY A 85 1.32 9.21 -4.55
N SER A 86 2.14 8.31 -5.07
CA SER A 86 1.93 7.59 -6.33
C SER A 86 0.92 6.43 -6.26
N THR A 87 0.35 6.15 -5.08
CA THR A 87 -0.65 5.08 -4.89
C THR A 87 -2.06 5.65 -4.95
N LEU A 88 -2.85 5.20 -5.92
CA LEU A 88 -4.28 5.47 -6.05
C LEU A 88 -5.08 4.37 -5.33
N LEU A 89 -5.95 4.79 -4.41
CA LEU A 89 -6.98 3.96 -3.81
C LEU A 89 -8.30 4.23 -4.52
N THR A 90 -8.92 3.19 -5.09
CA THR A 90 -10.25 3.26 -5.68
C THR A 90 -11.23 2.48 -4.83
N ILE A 91 -12.25 3.16 -4.31
CA ILE A 91 -13.31 2.61 -3.48
C ILE A 91 -14.59 2.65 -4.29
N ARG A 92 -15.17 1.49 -4.55
CA ARG A 92 -16.45 1.34 -5.25
C ARG A 92 -17.50 0.79 -4.32
N VAL A 93 -18.70 1.32 -4.40
CA VAL A 93 -19.84 0.86 -3.64
C VAL A 93 -20.63 -0.14 -4.47
N VAL A 94 -20.97 -1.26 -3.86
CA VAL A 94 -21.83 -2.29 -4.43
C VAL A 94 -23.11 -2.33 -3.61
N LYS A 95 -24.21 -1.86 -4.20
CA LYS A 95 -25.52 -1.80 -3.53
C LYS A 95 -26.06 -3.21 -3.30
N TRP A 96 -26.41 -3.52 -2.06
CA TRP A 96 -26.95 -4.82 -1.64
C TRP A 96 -28.22 -4.64 -0.80
N THR A 97 -29.06 -5.67 -0.67
CA THR A 97 -30.37 -5.55 0.01
C THR A 97 -30.24 -5.10 1.47
N TYR A 98 -29.25 -5.60 2.21
CA TYR A 98 -29.10 -5.40 3.65
C TYR A 98 -28.01 -4.40 4.05
N GLY A 99 -27.61 -3.53 3.14
CA GLY A 99 -26.53 -2.56 3.34
C GLY A 99 -25.51 -2.65 2.21
N ASP A 100 -24.79 -1.55 1.99
CA ASP A 100 -23.83 -1.48 0.90
C ASP A 100 -22.55 -2.25 1.24
N ARG A 101 -21.96 -2.85 0.21
CA ARG A 101 -20.64 -3.48 0.27
C ARG A 101 -19.64 -2.64 -0.49
N LEU A 102 -18.36 -2.85 -0.24
CA LEU A 102 -17.28 -2.11 -0.89
C LEU A 102 -16.42 -3.05 -1.74
N ASN A 103 -15.87 -2.50 -2.82
CA ASN A 103 -14.71 -3.03 -3.53
C ASN A 103 -13.60 -1.99 -3.42
N VAL A 104 -12.43 -2.40 -2.93
CA VAL A 104 -11.28 -1.49 -2.77
C VAL A 104 -10.06 -2.06 -3.46
N ALA A 105 -9.50 -1.26 -4.37
CA ALA A 105 -8.29 -1.57 -5.10
C ALA A 105 -7.22 -0.49 -4.87
N LEU A 106 -5.98 -0.93 -4.67
CA LEU A 106 -4.79 -0.09 -4.65
C LEU A 106 -4.07 -0.23 -5.99
N SER A 107 -3.69 0.86 -6.64
CA SER A 107 -2.83 0.85 -7.83
C SER A 107 -1.73 1.87 -7.64
N THR A 108 -0.48 1.48 -7.85
CA THR A 108 0.67 2.38 -7.70
C THR A 108 1.31 2.60 -9.04
N ASP A 109 1.38 3.86 -9.45
CA ASP A 109 2.19 4.24 -10.60
C ASP A 109 3.66 4.23 -10.19
N THR A 110 4.42 3.35 -10.81
CA THR A 110 5.85 3.17 -10.55
C THR A 110 6.72 3.77 -11.65
N GLY A 111 6.13 4.50 -12.60
CA GLY A 111 6.81 5.05 -13.79
C GLY A 111 7.13 4.00 -14.86
N ASN A 112 6.91 2.71 -14.56
CA ASN A 112 7.26 1.58 -15.42
C ASN A 112 6.05 1.00 -16.20
N GLY A 113 4.90 1.68 -16.18
CA GLY A 113 3.68 1.29 -16.92
C GLY A 113 3.05 -0.04 -16.47
N HIS A 114 3.32 -0.48 -15.24
CA HIS A 114 2.92 -1.77 -14.71
C HIS A 114 2.12 -1.64 -13.41
N ASP A 115 0.95 -1.04 -13.52
CA ASP A 115 0.05 -0.77 -12.41
C ASP A 115 -0.85 -1.98 -12.16
N ARG A 116 -0.31 -3.00 -11.49
CA ARG A 116 -1.15 -4.15 -11.09
C ARG A 116 -1.96 -3.76 -9.85
N ALA A 117 -3.27 -3.61 -10.02
CA ALA A 117 -4.19 -3.41 -8.93
C ALA A 117 -4.05 -4.50 -7.84
N PHE A 118 -4.02 -4.09 -6.59
CA PHE A 118 -4.11 -4.94 -5.41
C PHE A 118 -5.48 -4.75 -4.77
N TYR A 119 -6.35 -5.73 -4.96
CA TYR A 119 -7.69 -5.74 -4.36
C TYR A 119 -7.58 -6.16 -2.89
N ILE A 120 -7.97 -5.25 -2.00
CA ILE A 120 -7.83 -5.42 -0.54
C ILE A 120 -9.19 -5.57 0.16
N VAL A 121 -10.29 -5.25 -0.54
CA VAL A 121 -11.66 -5.46 -0.09
C VAL A 121 -12.44 -5.93 -1.30
N ASP A 122 -13.23 -6.99 -1.12
CA ASP A 122 -14.03 -7.58 -2.18
C ASP A 122 -15.48 -7.75 -1.72
N SER A 123 -16.41 -7.20 -2.51
CA SER A 123 -17.84 -7.16 -2.22
C SER A 123 -18.48 -8.54 -2.16
N ARG A 124 -17.80 -9.61 -2.60
CA ARG A 124 -18.26 -11.00 -2.44
C ARG A 124 -18.21 -11.45 -0.97
N TYR A 125 -17.27 -10.94 -0.19
CA TYR A 125 -17.17 -11.23 1.23
C TYR A 125 -17.98 -10.25 2.08
N THR A 126 -18.27 -10.62 3.33
CA THR A 126 -18.98 -9.72 4.24
C THR A 126 -18.11 -8.54 4.63
N ASN A 127 -18.72 -7.42 5.04
CA ASN A 127 -17.96 -6.28 5.55
C ASN A 127 -17.15 -6.65 6.80
N HIS A 128 -17.65 -7.60 7.60
CA HIS A 128 -16.92 -8.13 8.76
C HIS A 128 -15.63 -8.86 8.34
N ASP A 129 -15.71 -9.77 7.37
CA ASP A 129 -14.54 -10.50 6.86
C ASP A 129 -13.51 -9.55 6.24
N ASN A 130 -13.98 -8.61 5.43
CA ASN A 130 -13.14 -7.59 4.82
C ASN A 130 -12.46 -6.70 5.87
N ALA A 131 -13.17 -6.28 6.92
CA ALA A 131 -12.59 -5.51 8.02
C ALA A 131 -11.53 -6.34 8.79
N GLY A 132 -11.78 -7.64 8.97
CA GLY A 132 -10.82 -8.58 9.54
C GLY A 132 -9.55 -8.73 8.69
N TYR A 133 -9.71 -8.80 7.36
CA TYR A 133 -8.57 -8.81 6.43
C TYR A 133 -7.79 -7.49 6.49
N LEU A 134 -8.45 -6.34 6.46
CA LEU A 134 -7.77 -5.04 6.57
C LEU A 134 -7.00 -4.91 7.88
N LYS A 135 -7.56 -5.36 9.00
CA LYS A 135 -6.83 -5.40 10.29
C LYS A 135 -5.53 -6.19 10.19
N LYS A 136 -5.55 -7.37 9.52
CA LYS A 136 -4.36 -8.20 9.32
C LYS A 136 -3.35 -7.52 8.39
N LEU A 137 -3.81 -6.91 7.30
CA LEU A 137 -2.98 -6.17 6.37
C LEU A 137 -2.29 -4.99 7.06
N ILE A 138 -3.02 -4.18 7.83
CA ILE A 138 -2.49 -3.04 8.57
C ILE A 138 -1.42 -3.51 9.55
N ALA A 139 -1.73 -4.50 10.40
CA ALA A 139 -0.76 -5.04 11.35
C ALA A 139 0.50 -5.63 10.67
N TYR A 140 0.33 -6.24 9.49
CA TYR A 140 1.45 -6.74 8.69
C TYR A 140 2.35 -5.60 8.19
N ILE A 141 1.75 -4.49 7.71
CA ILE A 141 2.51 -3.31 7.27
C ILE A 141 3.20 -2.64 8.46
N GLU A 142 2.49 -2.45 9.57
CA GLU A 142 3.02 -1.83 10.79
C GLU A 142 4.19 -2.62 11.38
N LYS A 143 4.12 -3.95 11.39
CA LYS A 143 5.20 -4.79 11.88
C LYS A 143 6.45 -4.72 11.01
N GLY A 144 6.29 -4.59 9.70
CA GLY A 144 7.39 -4.64 8.75
C GLY A 144 7.93 -3.29 8.30
N LYS A 145 7.32 -2.16 8.68
CA LYS A 145 7.84 -0.81 8.41
C LYS A 145 8.94 -0.38 9.39
N SER A 146 9.02 -1.04 10.55
CA SER A 146 9.97 -0.78 11.65
C SER A 146 11.40 -1.14 11.30
#